data_AF-A0A5B9WAI3-F1
#
_entry.id   AF-A0A5B9WAI3-F1
#
_cell.length_a   1.000
_cell.length_b   1.000
_cell.length_c   1.000
_cell.angle_alpha   90.00
_cell.angle_beta   90.00
_cell.angle_gamma   90.00
#
_symmetry.space_group_name_H-M   'P 1'
#
loop_
_entity.id
_entity.type
_entity.pdbx_description
1 polymer ?
#
loop_
_entity_poly.entity_id
_entity_poly.type
_entity_poly.pdbx_seq_one_letter_code
_entity_poly.pdbx_strand_id
1 'polypeptide(L)'
;MSFAIDPEPDPEDDVDRRTLARIRDHGWQVMAVEADDEGPGFAYSVGLVRTFGHPEILTIGLDVRVLMGMINAVSELVRAGKRFDHLDESGDVLEAYNVAFRKVEPRHFRDFVGYARWYYRADEFPLLQCVWPDARGRFPWHADFPVELASRQPVLSDDRCWPFQAGKNVAYFTTRHVLAGAAVLLVSHDEEGDWQFLCGTTNDPSDGALVCLGDMLARDSSLAEVADLPEGWMAERQAPGTDWSRSRSDRRD
;
A
#
# COMPACT_ATOMS: atom_id res chain seq x y z
N MET A 1 -13.02 -2.95 12.51
CA MET A 1 -14.21 -2.21 12.99
C MET A 1 -14.89 -1.58 11.78
N SER A 2 -16.21 -1.72 11.63
CA SER A 2 -16.95 -1.06 10.56
C SER A 2 -17.06 0.42 10.90
N PHE A 3 -16.60 1.30 10.01
CA PHE A 3 -16.87 2.74 10.11
C PHE A 3 -18.39 2.96 10.00
N ALA A 4 -18.98 3.65 10.96
CA ALA A 4 -20.40 4.00 10.92
C ALA A 4 -20.57 5.27 10.09
N ILE A 5 -21.43 5.23 9.07
CA ILE A 5 -21.61 6.34 8.15
C ILE A 5 -22.83 7.16 8.59
N ASP A 6 -22.59 8.41 8.99
CA ASP A 6 -23.65 9.36 9.32
C ASP A 6 -24.47 9.78 8.09
N PRO A 7 -25.68 10.34 8.26
CA PRO A 7 -26.42 10.98 7.17
C PRO A 7 -25.59 12.06 6.48
N GLU A 8 -25.81 12.27 5.18
CA GLU A 8 -25.16 13.35 4.43
C GLU A 8 -25.40 14.71 5.09
N PRO A 9 -24.43 15.64 5.06
CA PRO A 9 -24.62 16.97 5.59
C PRO A 9 -25.60 17.77 4.75
N ASP A 10 -26.26 18.73 5.40
CA ASP A 10 -27.01 19.76 4.69
C ASP A 10 -26.02 20.67 3.95
N PRO A 11 -26.21 20.93 2.65
CA PRO A 11 -25.31 21.79 1.89
C PRO A 11 -25.44 23.25 2.36
N GLU A 12 -24.31 23.92 2.55
CA GLU A 12 -24.28 25.33 2.97
C GLU A 12 -24.32 26.28 1.76
N ASP A 13 -23.82 25.83 0.61
CA ASP A 13 -23.77 26.62 -0.61
C ASP A 13 -24.05 25.81 -1.91
N ASP A 14 -23.91 26.48 -3.07
CA ASP A 14 -24.08 25.85 -4.39
C ASP A 14 -22.95 24.89 -4.77
N VAL A 15 -21.75 25.06 -4.19
CA VAL A 15 -20.64 24.12 -4.38
C VAL A 15 -21.00 22.80 -3.69
N ASP A 16 -21.45 22.86 -2.44
CA ASP A 16 -21.91 21.70 -1.67
C ASP A 16 -23.05 20.97 -2.37
N ARG A 17 -24.06 21.70 -2.83
CA ARG A 17 -25.18 21.10 -3.58
C ARG A 17 -24.72 20.34 -4.81
N ARG A 18 -23.76 20.89 -5.56
CA ARG A 18 -23.21 20.24 -6.76
C ARG A 18 -22.34 19.04 -6.41
N THR A 19 -21.55 19.12 -5.35
CA THR A 19 -20.72 18.00 -4.88
C THR A 19 -21.59 16.84 -4.42
N LEU A 20 -22.58 17.09 -3.56
CA LEU A 20 -23.52 16.06 -3.10
C LEU A 20 -24.29 15.43 -4.28
N ALA A 21 -24.73 16.23 -5.25
CA ALA A 21 -25.39 15.70 -6.45
C ALA A 21 -24.47 14.77 -7.24
N ARG A 22 -23.21 15.16 -7.49
CA ARG A 22 -22.24 14.30 -8.20
C ARG A 22 -21.94 13.01 -7.46
N ILE A 23 -21.80 13.05 -6.14
CA ILE A 23 -21.59 11.84 -5.33
C ILE A 23 -22.80 10.91 -5.43
N ARG A 24 -24.03 11.44 -5.39
CA ARG A 24 -25.24 10.62 -5.56
C ARG A 24 -25.36 10.02 -6.95
N ASP A 25 -24.99 10.77 -8.00
CA ASP A 25 -25.13 10.32 -9.39
C ASP A 25 -24.04 9.32 -9.79
N HIS A 26 -22.80 9.52 -9.34
CA HIS A 26 -21.64 8.75 -9.79
C HIS A 26 -21.06 7.83 -8.73
N GLY A 27 -21.26 8.13 -7.45
CA GLY A 27 -20.72 7.40 -6.31
C GLY A 27 -19.52 8.08 -5.63
N TRP A 28 -18.86 9.01 -6.30
CA TRP A 28 -17.76 9.82 -5.76
C TRP A 28 -17.64 11.17 -6.43
N GLN A 29 -16.89 12.07 -5.79
CA GLN A 29 -16.37 13.31 -6.33
C GLN A 29 -14.87 13.38 -6.06
N VAL A 30 -14.08 13.90 -7.00
CA VAL A 30 -12.66 14.18 -6.78
C VAL A 30 -12.49 15.65 -6.38
N MET A 31 -11.75 15.87 -5.29
CA MET A 31 -11.29 17.18 -4.83
C MET A 31 -9.80 17.30 -5.17
N ALA A 32 -9.38 18.43 -5.73
CA ALA A 32 -7.99 18.67 -6.09
C ALA A 32 -7.54 20.04 -5.56
N VAL A 33 -6.32 20.09 -5.04
CA VAL A 33 -5.64 21.27 -4.52
C VAL A 33 -4.35 21.42 -5.32
N GLU A 34 -4.19 22.59 -5.94
CA GLU A 34 -2.98 22.94 -6.70
C GLU A 34 -1.77 23.04 -5.77
N ALA A 35 -0.56 22.82 -6.31
CA ALA A 35 0.67 23.06 -5.55
C ALA A 35 0.85 24.56 -5.28
N ASP A 36 1.38 24.89 -4.11
CA ASP A 36 1.69 26.26 -3.72
C ASP A 36 2.98 26.31 -2.87
N ASP A 37 3.24 27.46 -2.24
CA ASP A 37 4.43 27.67 -1.41
C ASP A 37 4.40 26.86 -0.10
N GLU A 38 3.22 26.36 0.33
CA GLU A 38 3.05 25.57 1.55
C GLU A 38 3.26 24.07 1.29
N GLY A 39 2.98 23.58 0.07
CA GLY A 39 3.17 22.17 -0.22
C GLY A 39 2.87 21.70 -1.65
N PRO A 40 3.11 20.40 -1.89
CA PRO A 40 2.80 19.78 -3.18
C PRO A 40 1.28 19.72 -3.41
N GLY A 41 0.88 19.85 -4.67
CA GLY A 41 -0.51 19.64 -5.07
C GLY A 41 -0.96 18.21 -4.77
N PHE A 42 -2.23 18.06 -4.42
CA PHE A 42 -2.82 16.77 -4.05
C PHE A 42 -4.27 16.67 -4.49
N ALA A 43 -4.77 15.44 -4.58
CA ALA A 43 -6.18 15.18 -4.84
C ALA A 43 -6.68 14.04 -3.95
N TYR A 44 -7.97 14.06 -3.63
CA TYR A 44 -8.62 12.98 -2.89
C TYR A 44 -10.06 12.75 -3.36
N SER A 45 -10.55 11.53 -3.16
CA SER A 45 -11.95 11.19 -3.40
C SER A 45 -12.82 11.53 -2.19
N VAL A 46 -14.11 11.75 -2.45
CA VAL A 46 -15.17 11.85 -1.45
C VAL A 46 -16.37 11.05 -1.96
N GLY A 47 -16.81 10.07 -1.17
CA GLY A 47 -18.01 9.26 -1.43
C GLY A 47 -17.75 7.76 -1.53
N LEU A 48 -16.51 7.29 -1.71
CA LEU A 48 -16.21 5.87 -1.88
C LEU A 48 -16.58 5.03 -0.66
N VAL A 49 -16.37 5.57 0.54
CA VAL A 49 -16.72 4.88 1.79
C VAL A 49 -18.22 4.69 1.88
N ARG A 50 -19.01 5.73 1.57
CA ARG A 50 -20.48 5.67 1.59
C ARG A 50 -21.03 4.75 0.51
N THR A 51 -20.56 4.91 -0.72
CA THR A 51 -21.19 4.28 -1.90
C THR A 51 -20.76 2.83 -2.07
N PHE A 52 -19.48 2.51 -1.86
CA PHE A 52 -18.91 1.20 -2.18
C PHE A 52 -18.34 0.47 -0.96
N GLY A 53 -18.36 1.10 0.23
CA GLY A 53 -17.73 0.55 1.43
C GLY A 53 -16.21 0.42 1.29
N HIS A 54 -15.60 1.24 0.41
CA HIS A 54 -14.18 1.24 0.12
C HIS A 54 -13.51 2.47 0.73
N PRO A 55 -12.27 2.39 1.25
CA PRO A 55 -11.54 3.57 1.70
C PRO A 55 -11.53 4.71 0.66
N GLU A 56 -11.53 5.95 1.13
CA GLU A 56 -11.20 7.07 0.25
C GLU A 56 -9.76 6.94 -0.26
N ILE A 57 -9.47 7.58 -1.38
CA ILE A 57 -8.14 7.61 -1.98
C ILE A 57 -7.59 9.04 -1.96
N LEU A 58 -6.34 9.20 -1.56
CA LEU A 58 -5.55 10.43 -1.61
C LEU A 58 -4.31 10.20 -2.47
N THR A 59 -3.90 11.16 -3.30
CA THR A 59 -2.60 11.11 -4.02
C THR A 59 -1.99 12.51 -4.09
N ILE A 60 -0.66 12.60 -4.15
CA ILE A 60 0.10 13.82 -3.88
C ILE A 60 1.28 13.94 -4.85
N GLY A 61 1.63 15.15 -5.28
CA GLY A 61 2.97 15.44 -5.80
C GLY A 61 3.12 15.45 -7.32
N LEU A 62 2.08 15.15 -8.10
CA LEU A 62 2.05 15.27 -9.56
C LEU A 62 1.14 16.42 -10.01
N ASP A 63 1.11 16.68 -11.31
CA ASP A 63 0.12 17.57 -11.92
C ASP A 63 -1.30 17.12 -11.55
N VAL A 64 -2.18 18.05 -11.18
CA VAL A 64 -3.48 17.72 -10.60
C VAL A 64 -4.35 16.92 -11.56
N ARG A 65 -4.18 17.08 -12.88
CA ARG A 65 -4.93 16.29 -13.86
C ARG A 65 -4.50 14.83 -13.82
N VAL A 66 -3.23 14.56 -13.60
CA VAL A 66 -2.71 13.19 -13.40
C VAL A 66 -3.25 12.62 -12.09
N LEU A 67 -3.20 13.39 -11.00
CA LEU A 67 -3.72 12.97 -9.70
C LEU A 67 -5.23 12.63 -9.76
N MET A 68 -6.02 13.49 -10.39
CA MET A 68 -7.45 13.24 -10.62
C MET A 68 -7.69 12.01 -11.51
N GLY A 69 -6.87 11.81 -12.54
CA GLY A 69 -6.92 10.64 -13.40
C GLY A 69 -6.68 9.34 -12.63
N MET A 70 -5.65 9.31 -11.77
CA MET A 70 -5.36 8.16 -10.90
C MET A 70 -6.53 7.83 -9.97
N ILE A 71 -7.12 8.84 -9.32
CA ILE A 71 -8.27 8.62 -8.42
C ILE A 71 -9.47 8.08 -9.19
N ASN A 72 -9.77 8.63 -10.37
CA ASN A 72 -10.87 8.13 -11.19
C ASN A 72 -10.62 6.70 -11.66
N ALA A 73 -9.38 6.35 -12.04
CA ALA A 73 -9.03 4.97 -12.39
C ALA A 73 -9.25 4.01 -11.21
N VAL A 74 -8.77 4.36 -10.00
CA VAL A 74 -9.05 3.57 -8.79
C VAL A 74 -10.56 3.48 -8.52
N SER A 75 -11.29 4.58 -8.64
CA SER A 75 -12.72 4.64 -8.36
C SER A 75 -13.55 3.80 -9.33
N GLU A 76 -13.18 3.75 -10.61
CA GLU A 76 -13.83 2.87 -11.59
C GLU A 76 -13.51 1.38 -11.33
N LEU A 77 -12.27 1.04 -10.92
CA LEU A 77 -11.94 -0.31 -10.47
C LEU A 77 -12.76 -0.71 -9.25
N VAL A 78 -12.95 0.20 -8.29
CA VAL A 78 -13.79 -0.01 -7.10
C VAL A 78 -15.26 -0.16 -7.49
N ARG A 79 -15.77 0.67 -8.42
CA ARG A 79 -17.12 0.54 -8.98
C ARG A 79 -17.33 -0.84 -9.62
N ALA A 80 -16.31 -1.38 -10.27
CA ALA A 80 -16.31 -2.72 -10.86
C ALA A 80 -16.16 -3.86 -9.82
N GLY A 81 -16.02 -3.53 -8.53
CA GLY A 81 -15.95 -4.49 -7.42
C GLY A 81 -14.54 -4.81 -6.93
N LYS A 82 -13.48 -4.21 -7.50
CA LYS A 82 -12.12 -4.35 -6.98
C LYS A 82 -12.02 -3.70 -5.60
N ARG A 83 -11.20 -4.26 -4.72
CA ARG A 83 -10.91 -3.70 -3.40
C ARG A 83 -9.42 -3.51 -3.26
N PHE A 84 -9.04 -2.38 -2.67
CA PHE A 84 -7.67 -2.09 -2.28
C PHE A 84 -7.62 -1.91 -0.76
N ASP A 85 -6.58 -2.44 -0.16
CA ASP A 85 -6.25 -2.29 1.24
C ASP A 85 -4.83 -1.73 1.42
N HIS A 86 -4.50 -1.36 2.64
CA HIS A 86 -3.18 -0.93 3.04
C HIS A 86 -2.10 -1.93 2.61
N LEU A 87 -1.06 -1.44 1.92
CA LEU A 87 0.08 -2.17 1.34
C LEU A 87 -0.18 -2.88 0.00
N ASP A 88 -1.39 -2.83 -0.55
CA ASP A 88 -1.66 -3.40 -1.86
C ASP A 88 -0.88 -2.65 -2.97
N GLU A 89 -0.66 -3.33 -4.09
CA GLU A 89 -0.13 -2.73 -5.33
C GLU A 89 -1.03 -3.04 -6.51
N SER A 90 -1.00 -2.19 -7.55
CA SER A 90 -1.83 -2.37 -8.73
C SER A 90 -1.20 -1.76 -9.98
N GLY A 91 -1.06 -2.56 -11.03
CA GLY A 91 -0.68 -2.10 -12.38
C GLY A 91 -1.84 -1.53 -13.19
N ASP A 92 -3.07 -1.60 -12.69
CA ASP A 92 -4.28 -1.18 -13.42
C ASP A 92 -4.63 0.32 -13.29
N VAL A 93 -3.83 1.08 -12.55
CA VAL A 93 -4.15 2.48 -12.17
C VAL A 93 -3.37 3.50 -12.99
N LEU A 94 -2.07 3.26 -13.16
CA LEU A 94 -1.15 4.15 -13.86
C LEU A 94 -0.49 3.37 -14.99
N GLU A 95 -0.61 3.86 -16.22
CA GLU A 95 -0.07 3.15 -17.38
C GLU A 95 1.44 2.91 -17.23
N ALA A 96 1.88 1.68 -17.50
CA ALA A 96 3.26 1.21 -17.39
C ALA A 96 3.88 1.17 -15.97
N TYR A 97 3.11 1.50 -14.92
CA TYR A 97 3.64 1.55 -13.55
C TYR A 97 2.67 0.94 -12.55
N ASN A 98 3.21 0.19 -11.58
CA ASN A 98 2.44 -0.18 -10.40
C ASN A 98 2.30 1.03 -9.48
N VAL A 99 1.10 1.24 -8.94
CA VAL A 99 0.89 2.12 -7.78
C VAL A 99 0.81 1.27 -6.51
N ALA A 100 1.11 1.88 -5.38
CA ALA A 100 1.02 1.24 -4.08
C ALA A 100 0.03 1.97 -3.17
N PHE A 101 -0.66 1.25 -2.30
CA PHE A 101 -1.62 1.81 -1.35
C PHE A 101 -1.04 1.83 0.06
N ARG A 102 -1.19 2.92 0.78
CA ARG A 102 -0.75 3.07 2.17
C ARG A 102 -1.87 3.67 3.01
N LYS A 103 -2.01 3.27 4.27
CA LYS A 103 -3.05 3.82 5.13
C LYS A 103 -2.59 5.21 5.57
N VAL A 104 -3.47 6.20 5.49
CA VAL A 104 -3.14 7.55 5.96
C VAL A 104 -3.33 7.62 7.47
N GLU A 105 -2.34 8.15 8.17
CA GLU A 105 -2.44 8.35 9.62
C GLU A 105 -3.46 9.45 9.96
N PRO A 106 -4.30 9.27 11.00
CA PRO A 106 -5.29 10.25 11.44
C PRO A 106 -4.77 11.69 11.62
N ARG A 107 -3.51 11.82 12.05
CA ARG A 107 -2.85 13.12 12.26
C ARG A 107 -2.84 14.01 11.00
N HIS A 108 -2.92 13.42 9.80
CA HIS A 108 -2.87 14.14 8.52
C HIS A 108 -4.26 14.54 8.01
N PHE A 109 -5.36 14.08 8.62
CA PHE A 109 -6.70 14.27 8.06
C PHE A 109 -7.12 15.74 8.00
N ARG A 110 -6.70 16.53 9.00
CA ARG A 110 -7.00 17.96 9.07
C ARG A 110 -6.35 18.75 7.94
N ASP A 111 -5.14 18.34 7.53
CA ASP A 111 -4.32 19.08 6.58
C ASP A 111 -4.72 18.75 5.13
N PHE A 112 -5.13 17.51 4.86
CA PHE A 112 -5.39 17.05 3.49
C PHE A 112 -6.86 16.92 3.12
N VAL A 113 -7.74 16.46 4.02
CA VAL A 113 -9.08 15.95 3.62
C VAL A 113 -10.22 16.64 4.36
N GLY A 114 -10.08 17.96 4.59
CA GLY A 114 -11.07 18.77 5.30
C GLY A 114 -12.50 18.68 4.75
N TYR A 115 -12.67 18.67 3.43
CA TYR A 115 -13.99 18.57 2.82
C TYR A 115 -14.63 17.19 3.02
N ALA A 116 -13.83 16.12 2.98
CA ALA A 116 -14.30 14.77 3.27
C ALA A 116 -14.72 14.62 4.75
N ARG A 117 -14.02 15.28 5.68
CA ARG A 117 -14.41 15.32 7.10
C ARG A 117 -15.78 15.98 7.29
N TRP A 118 -16.05 17.08 6.58
CA TRP A 118 -17.38 17.71 6.54
C TRP A 118 -18.44 16.75 5.97
N TYR A 119 -18.15 16.11 4.84
CA TYR A 119 -19.07 15.16 4.19
C TYR A 119 -19.42 13.94 5.06
N TYR A 120 -18.43 13.39 5.77
CA TYR A 120 -18.62 12.23 6.65
C TYR A 120 -19.05 12.58 8.07
N ARG A 121 -19.07 13.88 8.42
CA ARG A 121 -19.32 14.36 9.79
C ARG A 121 -18.42 13.67 10.83
N ALA A 122 -17.18 13.37 10.42
CA ALA A 122 -16.24 12.59 11.20
C ALA A 122 -14.82 13.17 11.09
N ASP A 123 -14.05 13.04 12.17
CA ASP A 123 -12.64 13.42 12.18
C ASP A 123 -11.77 12.42 11.42
N GLU A 124 -12.20 11.16 11.37
CA GLU A 124 -11.50 10.05 10.75
C GLU A 124 -12.47 9.17 9.96
N PHE A 125 -11.97 8.57 8.89
CA PHE A 125 -12.65 7.59 8.05
C PHE A 125 -11.58 6.75 7.34
N PRO A 126 -11.90 5.55 6.81
CA PRO A 126 -10.91 4.77 6.07
C PRO A 126 -10.37 5.55 4.87
N LEU A 127 -9.05 5.76 4.83
CA LEU A 127 -8.35 6.53 3.80
C LEU A 127 -7.03 5.84 3.43
N LEU A 128 -6.82 5.66 2.13
CA LEU A 128 -5.59 5.15 1.55
C LEU A 128 -4.90 6.26 0.72
N GLN A 129 -3.61 6.41 0.88
CA GLN A 129 -2.76 7.11 -0.07
C GLN A 129 -2.41 6.16 -1.23
N CYS A 130 -2.67 6.58 -2.47
CA CYS A 130 -2.19 5.96 -3.69
C CYS A 130 -0.84 6.58 -4.07
N VAL A 131 0.23 5.85 -3.78
CA VAL A 131 1.63 6.20 -3.96
C VAL A 131 2.08 5.80 -5.38
N TRP A 132 2.58 6.77 -6.14
CA TRP A 132 3.18 6.52 -7.47
C TRP A 132 4.70 6.28 -7.37
N PRO A 133 5.30 5.48 -8.27
CA PRO A 133 6.73 5.20 -8.32
C PRO A 133 7.49 6.16 -9.24
N ASP A 134 8.83 6.11 -9.20
CA ASP A 134 9.68 6.78 -10.19
C ASP A 134 9.70 6.03 -11.55
N ALA A 135 10.44 6.57 -12.52
CA ALA A 135 10.56 6.00 -13.87
C ALA A 135 11.21 4.60 -13.91
N ARG A 136 11.78 4.11 -12.79
CA ARG A 136 12.32 2.75 -12.65
C ARG A 136 11.42 1.85 -11.80
N GLY A 137 10.20 2.29 -11.46
CA GLY A 137 9.27 1.52 -10.65
C GLY A 137 9.59 1.52 -9.15
N ARG A 138 10.47 2.42 -8.68
CA ARG A 138 10.82 2.49 -7.25
C ARG A 138 9.86 3.42 -6.50
N PHE A 139 9.61 3.13 -5.24
CA PHE A 139 8.75 3.91 -4.36
C PHE A 139 9.55 4.71 -3.31
N PRO A 140 8.94 5.68 -2.61
CA PRO A 140 9.64 6.52 -1.63
C PRO A 140 10.37 5.79 -0.49
N TRP A 141 10.01 4.53 -0.21
CA TRP A 141 10.68 3.69 0.80
C TRP A 141 11.88 2.89 0.26
N HIS A 142 12.14 2.92 -1.05
CA HIS A 142 13.33 2.28 -1.61
C HIS A 142 14.55 3.19 -1.47
N ALA A 143 15.70 2.62 -1.12
CA ALA A 143 16.93 3.36 -0.82
C ALA A 143 17.41 4.28 -1.96
N ASP A 144 17.20 3.87 -3.21
CA ASP A 144 17.61 4.62 -4.40
C ASP A 144 16.51 5.51 -4.99
N PHE A 145 15.43 5.77 -4.24
CA PHE A 145 14.37 6.66 -4.69
C PHE A 145 14.85 8.12 -4.68
N PRO A 146 14.64 8.90 -5.76
CA PRO A 146 15.14 10.26 -5.84
C PRO A 146 14.57 11.17 -4.74
N VAL A 147 15.46 11.88 -4.03
CA VAL A 147 15.10 12.78 -2.92
C VAL A 147 14.16 13.89 -3.37
N GLU A 148 14.33 14.37 -4.59
CA GLU A 148 13.49 15.41 -5.21
C GLU A 148 12.07 14.92 -5.49
N LEU A 149 11.87 13.62 -5.71
CA LEU A 149 10.54 13.03 -5.83
C LEU A 149 9.96 12.73 -4.45
N ALA A 150 10.80 12.31 -3.50
CA ALA A 150 10.38 12.03 -2.12
C ALA A 150 9.81 13.28 -1.44
N SER A 151 10.43 14.45 -1.68
CA SER A 151 9.94 15.72 -1.15
C SER A 151 8.60 16.16 -1.74
N ARG A 152 8.26 15.69 -2.95
CA ARG A 152 7.00 16.00 -3.63
C ARG A 152 5.84 15.10 -3.20
N GLN A 153 6.12 13.87 -2.78
CA GLN A 153 5.10 12.92 -2.36
C GLN A 153 5.41 12.43 -0.93
N PRO A 154 5.10 13.24 0.10
CA PRO A 154 5.22 12.78 1.48
C PRO A 154 4.37 11.52 1.68
N VAL A 155 4.97 10.49 2.25
CA VAL A 155 4.24 9.26 2.64
C VAL A 155 3.59 9.50 3.99
N LEU A 156 2.27 9.40 4.03
CA LEU A 156 1.44 9.75 5.19
C LEU A 156 1.09 8.57 6.10
N SER A 157 1.70 7.41 5.87
CA SER A 157 1.61 6.24 6.75
C SER A 157 2.76 6.21 7.74
N ASP A 158 2.53 5.72 8.96
CA ASP A 158 3.63 5.43 9.89
C ASP A 158 4.49 4.24 9.41
N ASP A 159 3.95 3.41 8.50
CA ASP A 159 4.61 2.24 7.88
C ASP A 159 5.70 2.58 6.85
N ARG A 160 6.57 3.52 7.21
CA ARG A 160 7.97 3.52 6.74
C ARG A 160 8.69 2.19 7.01
N CYS A 161 8.03 1.27 7.73
CA CYS A 161 8.50 -0.01 8.21
C CYS A 161 8.18 -1.21 7.31
N TRP A 162 7.53 -1.05 6.14
CA TRP A 162 7.51 -2.16 5.17
C TRP A 162 8.93 -2.37 4.64
N PRO A 163 9.60 -3.47 5.03
CA PRO A 163 11.05 -3.54 4.89
C PRO A 163 11.44 -4.16 3.53
N PHE A 164 10.49 -4.76 2.82
CA PHE A 164 10.73 -5.45 1.56
C PHE A 164 10.55 -4.52 0.35
N GLN A 165 11.34 -4.78 -0.70
CA GLN A 165 11.17 -4.08 -1.96
C GLN A 165 9.87 -4.45 -2.68
N ALA A 166 9.46 -5.72 -2.59
CA ALA A 166 8.23 -6.25 -3.15
C ALA A 166 6.99 -5.90 -2.30
N GLY A 167 5.83 -5.72 -2.95
CA GLY A 167 4.57 -5.48 -2.26
C GLY A 167 4.12 -6.65 -1.39
N LYS A 168 3.32 -6.39 -0.33
CA LYS A 168 2.92 -7.43 0.62
C LYS A 168 2.12 -8.59 0.01
N ASN A 169 1.43 -8.35 -1.11
CA ASN A 169 0.52 -9.30 -1.75
C ASN A 169 1.20 -10.09 -2.87
N VAL A 170 2.49 -9.85 -3.11
CA VAL A 170 3.26 -10.68 -4.03
C VAL A 170 3.35 -12.07 -3.43
N ALA A 171 2.93 -13.05 -4.23
CA ALA A 171 2.90 -14.44 -3.83
C ALA A 171 4.29 -15.04 -3.97
N TYR A 172 4.80 -15.56 -2.86
CA TYR A 172 6.12 -16.15 -2.74
C TYR A 172 6.02 -17.54 -2.11
N PHE A 173 7.13 -18.25 -2.03
CA PHE A 173 7.13 -19.64 -1.58
C PHE A 173 7.36 -19.76 -0.07
N THR A 174 6.67 -20.71 0.54
CA THR A 174 6.93 -21.18 1.90
C THR A 174 6.68 -22.68 1.99
N THR A 175 6.83 -23.25 3.18
CA THR A 175 6.50 -24.66 3.44
C THR A 175 5.18 -24.77 4.21
N ARG A 176 4.41 -25.84 3.96
CA ARG A 176 3.20 -26.16 4.73
C ARG A 176 3.49 -26.30 6.22
N HIS A 177 4.69 -26.71 6.60
CA HIS A 177 5.13 -26.75 8.00
C HIS A 177 5.16 -25.36 8.62
N VAL A 178 5.72 -24.36 7.91
CA VAL A 178 5.65 -22.96 8.34
C VAL A 178 4.18 -22.60 8.50
N LEU A 179 3.32 -22.82 7.49
CA LEU A 179 1.88 -22.54 7.58
C LEU A 179 1.18 -23.24 8.76
N ALA A 180 1.61 -24.42 9.16
CA ALA A 180 1.11 -25.15 10.34
C ALA A 180 1.68 -24.65 11.69
N GLY A 181 2.61 -23.69 11.70
CA GLY A 181 3.15 -23.06 12.91
C GLY A 181 4.64 -23.30 13.16
N ALA A 182 5.35 -23.97 12.25
CA ALA A 182 6.80 -24.08 12.35
C ALA A 182 7.48 -22.70 12.16
N ALA A 183 8.62 -22.53 12.81
CA ALA A 183 9.44 -21.33 12.68
C ALA A 183 10.01 -21.19 11.27
N VAL A 184 10.17 -19.95 10.80
CA VAL A 184 11.01 -19.66 9.63
C VAL A 184 12.47 -19.69 10.09
N LEU A 185 13.30 -20.56 9.54
CA LEU A 185 14.72 -20.70 9.91
C LEU A 185 15.66 -20.38 8.75
N LEU A 186 15.14 -20.33 7.53
CA LEU A 186 15.86 -20.01 6.31
C LEU A 186 15.01 -19.08 5.45
N VAL A 187 15.60 -17.98 4.99
CA VAL A 187 15.03 -17.07 4.00
C VAL A 187 15.94 -17.07 2.79
N SER A 188 15.38 -17.25 1.60
CA SER A 188 16.10 -17.17 0.32
C SER A 188 15.51 -16.06 -0.53
N HIS A 189 16.38 -15.30 -1.20
CA HIS A 189 16.03 -14.42 -2.30
C HIS A 189 16.83 -14.91 -3.51
N ASP A 190 16.16 -15.64 -4.40
CA ASP A 190 16.86 -16.30 -5.51
C ASP A 190 17.28 -15.34 -6.63
N GLU A 191 17.87 -15.87 -7.70
CA GLU A 191 18.36 -15.07 -8.82
C GLU A 191 17.23 -14.53 -9.73
N GLU A 192 15.99 -15.02 -9.57
CA GLU A 192 14.82 -14.56 -10.32
C GLU A 192 14.04 -13.48 -9.55
N GLY A 193 14.47 -13.14 -8.33
CA GLY A 193 13.81 -12.16 -7.46
C GLY A 193 12.70 -12.74 -6.59
N ASP A 194 12.62 -14.07 -6.52
CA ASP A 194 11.61 -14.76 -5.72
C ASP A 194 12.08 -14.97 -4.28
N TRP A 195 11.19 -14.62 -3.34
CA TRP A 195 11.41 -14.84 -1.92
C TRP A 195 10.91 -16.24 -1.52
N GLN A 196 11.64 -16.87 -0.60
CA GLN A 196 11.27 -18.16 -0.01
C GLN A 196 11.44 -18.13 1.51
N PHE A 197 10.41 -18.53 2.26
CA PHE A 197 10.41 -18.55 3.73
C PHE A 197 10.27 -19.99 4.25
N LEU A 198 11.38 -20.59 4.67
CA LEU A 198 11.50 -22.03 4.88
C LEU A 198 11.71 -22.39 6.35
N CYS A 199 11.17 -23.55 6.76
CA CYS A 199 11.34 -24.05 8.13
C CYS A 199 12.70 -24.73 8.39
N GLY A 200 13.53 -24.90 7.36
CA GLY A 200 14.82 -25.60 7.46
C GLY A 200 14.74 -27.11 7.71
N THR A 201 13.54 -27.70 7.71
CA THR A 201 13.34 -29.14 8.01
C THR A 201 12.91 -29.99 6.81
N THR A 202 12.53 -29.38 5.69
CA THR A 202 12.10 -30.07 4.46
C THR A 202 12.54 -29.27 3.23
N ASN A 203 12.87 -29.98 2.16
CA ASN A 203 13.08 -29.46 0.81
C ASN A 203 12.18 -30.22 -0.20
N ASP A 204 11.16 -30.94 0.27
CA ASP A 204 10.25 -31.68 -0.60
C ASP A 204 9.31 -30.67 -1.31
N PRO A 205 9.28 -30.63 -2.66
CA PRO A 205 8.40 -29.71 -3.39
C PRO A 205 6.91 -29.89 -3.06
N SER A 206 6.49 -31.07 -2.60
CA SER A 206 5.11 -31.34 -2.19
C SER A 206 4.71 -30.65 -0.89
N ASP A 207 5.68 -30.20 -0.10
CA ASP A 207 5.49 -29.35 1.08
C ASP A 207 5.44 -27.86 0.71
N GLY A 208 5.68 -27.49 -0.55
CA GLY A 208 5.61 -26.12 -1.03
C GLY A 208 4.19 -25.54 -0.90
N ALA A 209 4.12 -24.25 -0.55
CA ALA A 209 2.90 -23.47 -0.52
C ALA A 209 3.18 -22.02 -0.94
N LEU A 210 2.15 -21.35 -1.46
CA LEU A 210 2.20 -19.92 -1.72
C LEU A 210 1.76 -19.15 -0.48
N VAL A 211 2.42 -18.03 -0.23
CA VAL A 211 2.09 -17.08 0.84
C VAL A 211 2.32 -15.67 0.35
N CYS A 212 1.59 -14.70 0.89
CA CYS A 212 1.90 -13.31 0.64
C CYS A 212 2.99 -12.84 1.62
N LEU A 213 3.86 -11.95 1.17
CA LEU A 213 4.97 -11.43 1.97
C LEU A 213 4.47 -10.74 3.27
N GLY A 214 3.30 -10.11 3.21
CA GLY A 214 2.66 -9.46 4.36
C GLY A 214 2.30 -10.44 5.47
N ASP A 215 1.69 -11.58 5.11
CA ASP A 215 1.32 -12.62 6.07
C ASP A 215 2.55 -13.20 6.75
N MET A 216 3.66 -13.34 6.02
CA MET A 216 4.92 -13.81 6.58
C MET A 216 5.50 -12.81 7.59
N LEU A 217 5.58 -11.53 7.24
CA LEU A 217 6.09 -10.49 8.15
C LEU A 217 5.19 -10.34 9.41
N ALA A 218 3.87 -10.41 9.25
CA ALA A 218 2.94 -10.36 10.37
C ALA A 218 3.12 -11.54 11.34
N ARG A 219 3.56 -12.68 10.81
CA ARG A 219 3.80 -13.90 11.57
C ARG A 219 5.17 -13.94 12.24
N ASP A 220 6.15 -13.32 11.60
CA ASP A 220 7.51 -13.21 12.10
C ASP A 220 8.10 -11.84 11.75
N SER A 221 8.05 -10.93 12.73
CA SER A 221 8.52 -9.56 12.56
C SER A 221 10.04 -9.47 12.33
N SER A 222 10.81 -10.49 12.72
CA SER A 222 12.27 -10.50 12.50
C SER A 222 12.66 -10.67 11.03
N LEU A 223 11.70 -11.00 10.16
CA LEU A 223 11.92 -10.99 8.71
C LEU A 223 12.25 -9.58 8.19
N ALA A 224 11.88 -8.53 8.92
CA ALA A 224 12.30 -7.17 8.61
C ALA A 224 13.83 -6.99 8.63
N GLU A 225 14.55 -7.76 9.44
CA GLU A 225 16.01 -7.69 9.56
C GLU A 225 16.74 -8.27 8.35
N VAL A 226 16.04 -8.96 7.45
CA VAL A 226 16.59 -9.59 6.25
C VAL A 226 15.83 -9.20 4.99
N ALA A 227 15.02 -8.14 5.05
CA ALA A 227 14.19 -7.73 3.92
C ALA A 227 14.97 -7.01 2.80
N ASP A 228 16.21 -6.61 3.09
CA ASP A 228 17.19 -6.03 2.16
C ASP A 228 18.12 -7.10 1.55
N LEU A 229 17.80 -8.40 1.70
CA LEU A 229 18.61 -9.48 1.15
C LEU A 229 18.76 -9.30 -0.38
N PRO A 230 19.99 -9.25 -0.92
CA PRO A 230 20.17 -9.15 -2.37
C PRO A 230 19.69 -10.41 -3.09
N GLU A 231 19.39 -10.32 -4.38
CA GLU A 231 19.15 -11.50 -5.24
C GLU A 231 20.35 -12.46 -5.20
N GLY A 232 20.07 -13.76 -5.17
CA GLY A 232 21.06 -14.83 -5.02
C GLY A 232 21.66 -14.97 -3.61
N TRP A 233 21.01 -14.42 -2.57
CA TRP A 233 21.44 -14.57 -1.18
C TRP A 233 20.42 -15.33 -0.34
N MET A 234 20.89 -15.87 0.78
CA MET A 234 20.07 -16.47 1.82
C MET A 234 20.46 -15.98 3.22
N ALA A 235 19.53 -16.09 4.16
CA ALA A 235 19.74 -15.83 5.57
C ALA A 235 19.20 -16.99 6.41
N GLU A 236 20.00 -17.47 7.35
CA GLU A 236 19.65 -18.58 8.24
C GLU A 236 19.72 -18.19 9.71
N ARG A 237 18.91 -18.82 10.56
CA ARG A 237 18.99 -18.68 12.02
C ARG A 237 18.73 -20.02 12.71
N GLN A 238 19.25 -20.18 13.92
CA GLN A 238 19.15 -21.46 14.64
C GLN A 238 17.77 -21.68 15.29
N ALA A 239 17.11 -20.61 15.74
CA ALA A 239 15.80 -20.66 16.38
C ALA A 239 15.07 -19.30 16.27
N PRO A 240 13.76 -19.24 16.55
CA PRO A 240 13.07 -17.96 16.69
C PRO A 240 13.77 -17.01 17.68
N GLY A 241 13.99 -15.76 17.25
CA GLY A 241 14.62 -14.73 18.08
C GLY A 241 16.16 -14.78 18.16
N THR A 242 16.83 -15.69 17.44
CA THR A 242 18.29 -15.64 17.26
C THR A 242 18.67 -14.86 16.00
N ASP A 243 19.84 -14.22 16.02
CA ASP A 243 20.37 -13.43 14.89
C ASP A 243 20.43 -14.22 13.58
N TRP A 244 20.19 -13.52 12.48
CA TRP A 244 20.32 -14.03 11.12
C TRP A 244 21.79 -14.05 10.66
N SER A 245 22.21 -15.17 10.08
CA SER A 245 23.49 -15.32 9.37
C SER A 245 23.23 -15.27 7.87
N ARG A 246 23.83 -14.29 7.20
CA ARG A 246 23.66 -14.07 5.75
C ARG A 246 24.79 -14.73 4.96
N SER A 247 24.44 -15.38 3.86
CA SER A 247 25.41 -15.98 2.93
C SER A 247 24.89 -15.92 1.49
N ARG A 248 25.80 -16.06 0.52
CA ARG A 248 25.40 -16.20 -0.87
C ARG A 248 24.79 -17.59 -1.07
N SER A 249 23.70 -17.69 -1.82
CA SER A 249 23.10 -18.99 -2.12
C SER A 249 24.03 -19.76 -3.05
N ASP A 250 24.49 -20.93 -2.61
CA ASP A 250 25.25 -21.87 -3.46
C ASP A 250 24.31 -22.70 -4.36
N ARG A 251 23.00 -22.55 -4.22
CA ARG A 251 21.98 -23.29 -4.97
C ARG A 251 21.73 -22.64 -6.32
N ARG A 252 22.25 -23.29 -7.37
CA ARG A 252 21.69 -23.19 -8.72
C ARG A 252 20.50 -24.13 -8.78
N ASP A 253 19.35 -23.70 -8.29
CA ASP A 253 18.09 -24.44 -8.45
C ASP A 253 17.36 -23.89 -9.69
#